data_AF-A0A0C1Z2L2-F1
#
_entry.id   AF-A0A0C1Z2L2-F1
#
_cell.length_a   1.000
_cell.length_b   1.000
_cell.length_c   1.000
_cell.angle_alpha   90.00
_cell.angle_beta   90.00
_cell.angle_gamma   90.00
#
_symmetry.space_group_name_H-M   'P 1'
#
loop_
_entity.id
_entity.type
_entity.pdbx_description
1 polymer ?
#
loop_
_entity_poly.entity_id
_entity_poly.type
_entity_poly.pdbx_seq_one_letter_code
_entity_poly.pdbx_strand_id
1 'polypeptide(L)'
;MSCVLTSAVFVTLALGGCDNPYPPMPEAWATPPVPTHTPSTSLPTPTAEGAGAEGSLLAAYAERTARQADASDSWMLPFQAKAMIVELLIAAAKDDPQRMNQLLSDHARWGLPDRRELRARPIAHDGDPLGLEFLEAFRQAASRFGAKSAFSCAPLQPGWQMLAATGAEPMWCSYTSADNLDIIGFRLIVEKGEVVTDYVGFFEQRQPVAIRVPDAGHPPNLTPYVKMPVSLSLPQLMPDGSNPVIEKKPAPAPAPAPEPEPEPEPEPEDAPIPVEPDAAKQPDDAAAEKPAKAPAKQPDDESAEKPAKAPAKQPEAKPDDAGE
;
A
#
# COMPACT_ATOMS: atom_id res chain seq x y z
N MET A 1 0.12 -11.99 78.58
CA MET A 1 -0.79 -10.92 78.13
C MET A 1 -0.31 -10.46 76.77
N SER A 2 -1.16 -10.63 75.75
CA SER A 2 -1.19 -9.89 74.47
C SER A 2 0.00 -10.08 73.50
N CYS A 3 -0.14 -10.15 72.18
CA CYS A 3 -1.29 -10.23 71.29
C CYS A 3 -0.74 -10.72 69.95
N VAL A 4 -1.26 -11.83 69.43
CA VAL A 4 -1.05 -12.26 68.04
C VAL A 4 -2.15 -11.58 67.21
N LEU A 5 -1.77 -10.70 66.28
CA LEU A 5 -2.71 -10.07 65.35
C LEU A 5 -2.33 -10.43 63.92
N THR A 6 -3.04 -11.44 63.45
CA THR A 6 -3.27 -11.89 62.09
C THR A 6 -3.93 -10.76 61.27
N SER A 7 -3.31 -10.36 60.16
CA SER A 7 -3.98 -9.58 59.11
C SER A 7 -3.86 -10.34 57.80
N ALA A 8 -4.91 -11.10 57.50
CA ALA A 8 -5.15 -11.68 56.18
C ALA A 8 -5.82 -10.60 55.32
N VAL A 9 -5.07 -10.07 54.34
CA VAL A 9 -5.62 -9.19 53.31
C VAL A 9 -6.23 -10.08 52.23
N PHE A 10 -7.55 -10.21 52.23
CA PHE A 10 -8.32 -10.79 51.14
C PHE A 10 -8.24 -9.85 49.94
N VAL A 11 -7.44 -10.23 48.94
CA VAL A 11 -7.45 -9.62 47.61
C VAL A 11 -8.63 -10.20 46.84
N THR A 12 -9.76 -9.49 46.86
CA THR A 12 -10.86 -9.69 45.92
C THR A 12 -10.42 -9.24 44.53
N LEU A 13 -9.90 -10.19 43.74
CA LEU A 13 -9.80 -10.08 42.29
C LEU A 13 -11.22 -10.01 41.73
N ALA A 14 -11.68 -8.79 41.45
CA ALA A 14 -12.85 -8.56 40.64
C ALA A 14 -12.56 -9.12 39.24
N LEU A 15 -13.24 -10.21 38.90
CA LEU A 15 -13.46 -10.66 37.53
C LEU A 15 -14.34 -9.63 36.82
N GLY A 16 -13.77 -8.45 36.56
CA GLY A 16 -14.35 -7.46 35.66
C GLY A 16 -14.42 -8.10 34.28
N GLY A 17 -15.66 -8.27 33.79
CA GLY A 17 -15.95 -8.95 32.54
C GLY A 17 -15.06 -8.44 31.41
N CYS A 18 -14.64 -9.39 30.57
CA CYS A 18 -14.13 -9.08 29.25
C CYS A 18 -15.27 -8.47 28.44
N ASP A 19 -15.57 -7.19 28.69
CA ASP A 19 -16.38 -6.38 27.80
C ASP A 19 -15.64 -6.38 26.47
N ASN A 20 -16.26 -7.08 25.53
CA ASN A 20 -15.78 -7.35 24.20
C ASN A 20 -15.31 -6.01 23.59
N PRO A 21 -14.03 -5.86 23.18
CA PRO A 21 -13.49 -4.58 22.69
C PRO A 21 -14.04 -4.18 21.31
N TYR A 22 -15.18 -4.73 20.89
CA TYR A 22 -15.81 -4.31 19.67
C TYR A 22 -16.49 -2.95 19.90
N PRO A 23 -16.13 -1.93 19.11
CA PRO A 23 -16.86 -0.67 19.14
C PRO A 23 -18.36 -0.92 18.91
N PRO A 24 -19.24 -0.10 19.50
CA PRO A 24 -20.69 -0.25 19.32
C PRO A 24 -21.00 -0.32 17.82
N MET A 25 -21.72 -1.38 17.42
CA MET A 25 -22.12 -1.54 16.02
C MET A 25 -23.05 -0.38 15.63
N PRO A 26 -22.85 0.24 14.45
CA PRO A 26 -23.77 1.27 13.97
C PRO A 26 -25.18 0.70 13.76
N GLU A 27 -26.21 1.55 13.95
CA GLU A 27 -27.61 1.17 13.75
C GLU A 27 -27.96 0.85 12.28
N ALA A 28 -27.16 1.32 11.32
CA ALA A 28 -27.38 1.07 9.89
C ALA A 28 -26.07 0.82 9.12
N TRP A 29 -26.12 -0.10 8.17
CA TRP A 29 -25.03 -0.41 7.23
C TRP A 29 -25.47 -0.05 5.80
N ALA A 30 -24.57 0.51 4.99
CA ALA A 30 -24.85 0.81 3.58
C ALA A 30 -24.60 -0.40 2.66
N THR A 31 -25.45 -0.57 1.64
CA THR A 31 -25.26 -1.58 0.58
C THR A 31 -24.08 -1.18 -0.32
N PRO A 32 -23.17 -2.11 -0.69
CA PRO A 32 -22.06 -1.79 -1.58
C PRO A 32 -22.57 -1.36 -2.96
N PRO A 33 -22.02 -0.29 -3.56
CA PRO A 33 -22.44 0.17 -4.88
C PRO A 33 -22.21 -0.91 -5.96
N VAL A 34 -23.05 -0.87 -6.99
CA VAL A 34 -22.87 -1.70 -8.20
C VAL A 34 -22.04 -0.87 -9.19
N PRO A 35 -20.92 -1.40 -9.73
CA PRO A 35 -20.13 -0.69 -10.74
C PRO A 35 -20.98 -0.44 -12.00
N THR A 36 -20.94 0.78 -12.56
CA THR A 36 -21.75 1.18 -13.74
C THR A 36 -20.91 1.66 -14.93
N HIS A 37 -19.63 1.30 -15.00
CA HIS A 37 -18.73 1.86 -16.02
C HIS A 37 -18.97 1.28 -17.43
N THR A 38 -18.83 2.14 -18.44
CA THR A 38 -18.85 1.77 -19.87
C THR A 38 -17.40 1.76 -20.36
N PRO A 39 -16.89 0.66 -20.94
CA PRO A 39 -15.47 0.56 -21.33
C PRO A 39 -15.11 1.58 -22.42
N SER A 40 -13.98 2.26 -22.25
CA SER A 40 -13.40 3.17 -23.25
C SER A 40 -12.51 2.41 -24.22
N THR A 41 -12.70 2.63 -25.54
CA THR A 41 -11.98 1.90 -26.60
C THR A 41 -10.65 2.54 -27.03
N SER A 42 -10.29 3.71 -26.50
CA SER A 42 -9.06 4.40 -26.90
C SER A 42 -8.18 4.70 -25.69
N LEU A 43 -6.92 4.29 -25.79
CA LEU A 43 -5.85 4.70 -24.89
C LEU A 43 -5.77 6.23 -24.88
N PRO A 44 -5.98 6.90 -23.74
CA PRO A 44 -5.59 8.30 -23.64
C PRO A 44 -4.08 8.40 -23.87
N THR A 45 -3.63 9.44 -24.56
CA THR A 45 -2.20 9.78 -24.58
C THR A 45 -1.73 9.91 -23.13
N PRO A 46 -0.57 9.35 -22.74
CA PRO A 46 -0.04 9.53 -21.40
C PRO A 46 0.08 11.04 -21.10
N THR A 47 -0.71 11.54 -20.16
CA THR A 47 -0.66 12.94 -19.75
C THR A 47 -0.33 13.03 -18.27
N ALA A 48 0.26 14.15 -17.85
CA ALA A 48 0.44 14.45 -16.42
C ALA A 48 -0.92 14.63 -15.68
N GLU A 49 -2.04 14.64 -16.40
CA GLU A 49 -3.38 14.77 -15.82
C GLU A 49 -3.78 13.51 -15.01
N GLY A 50 -3.20 12.34 -15.35
CA GLY A 50 -3.46 11.10 -14.62
C GLY A 50 -3.01 11.11 -13.15
N ALA A 51 -2.11 12.02 -12.79
CA ALA A 51 -1.62 12.16 -11.42
C ALA A 51 -2.64 12.78 -10.45
N GLY A 52 -3.73 13.37 -10.96
CA GLY A 52 -4.73 14.05 -10.16
C GLY A 52 -4.29 15.44 -9.66
N ALA A 53 -5.08 16.01 -8.74
CA ALA A 53 -4.81 17.34 -8.20
C ALA A 53 -3.50 17.38 -7.38
N GLU A 54 -2.86 18.57 -7.32
CA GLU A 54 -1.72 18.81 -6.44
C GLU A 54 -2.02 18.36 -4.99
N GLY A 55 -1.06 17.68 -4.38
CA GLY A 55 -1.19 17.15 -3.02
C GLY A 55 -1.96 15.83 -2.92
N SER A 56 -2.44 15.25 -4.02
CA SER A 56 -2.95 13.87 -4.05
C SER A 56 -1.82 12.83 -3.95
N LEU A 57 -2.18 11.56 -3.73
CA LEU A 57 -1.23 10.47 -3.64
C LEU A 57 -0.44 10.31 -4.94
N LEU A 58 -1.10 10.22 -6.10
CA LEU A 58 -0.43 9.99 -7.39
C LEU A 58 0.41 11.20 -7.82
N ALA A 59 -0.03 12.44 -7.53
CA ALA A 59 0.79 13.64 -7.75
C ALA A 59 2.18 13.54 -7.08
N ALA A 60 2.27 12.93 -5.89
CA ALA A 60 3.55 12.73 -5.20
C ALA A 60 4.47 11.65 -5.83
N TYR A 61 3.96 10.86 -6.78
CA TYR A 61 4.70 9.85 -7.53
C TYR A 61 4.96 10.24 -9.00
N ALA A 62 4.23 11.20 -9.55
CA ALA A 62 4.38 11.62 -10.95
C ALA A 62 5.79 12.08 -11.30
N GLU A 63 6.45 12.80 -10.37
CA GLU A 63 7.82 13.30 -10.56
C GLU A 63 8.91 12.25 -10.31
N ARG A 64 8.56 11.07 -9.78
CA ARG A 64 9.55 10.05 -9.46
C ARG A 64 9.98 9.29 -10.70
N THR A 65 11.26 8.97 -10.80
CA THR A 65 11.79 8.11 -11.86
C THR A 65 11.51 6.66 -11.52
N ALA A 66 10.90 5.93 -12.46
CA ALA A 66 10.72 4.49 -12.33
C ALA A 66 12.11 3.82 -12.31
N ARG A 67 12.24 2.76 -11.51
CA ARG A 67 13.45 1.92 -11.54
C ARG A 67 13.54 1.20 -12.88
N GLN A 68 14.76 0.81 -13.23
CA GLN A 68 15.00 -0.02 -14.40
C GLN A 68 14.28 -1.37 -14.23
N ALA A 69 13.82 -1.95 -15.35
CA ALA A 69 13.00 -3.16 -15.32
C ALA A 69 13.77 -4.38 -14.82
N ASP A 70 15.07 -4.49 -15.10
CA ASP A 70 15.95 -5.54 -14.59
C ASP A 70 16.08 -5.55 -13.06
N ALA A 71 15.79 -4.43 -12.39
CA ALA A 71 15.83 -4.37 -10.93
C ALA A 71 14.72 -5.22 -10.28
N SER A 72 13.58 -5.46 -10.95
CA SER A 72 12.46 -6.21 -10.36
C SER A 72 12.74 -7.70 -10.18
N ASP A 73 13.63 -8.27 -10.99
CA ASP A 73 13.99 -9.69 -10.96
C ASP A 73 14.69 -10.09 -9.65
N SER A 74 15.25 -9.09 -8.95
CA SER A 74 15.93 -9.25 -7.66
C SER A 74 15.04 -9.01 -6.44
N TRP A 75 13.76 -8.66 -6.65
CA TRP A 75 12.88 -8.33 -5.53
C TRP A 75 12.43 -9.58 -4.80
N MET A 76 12.34 -9.48 -3.48
CA MET A 76 11.91 -10.57 -2.60
C MET A 76 10.89 -10.03 -1.61
N LEU A 77 9.84 -10.80 -1.35
CA LEU A 77 8.97 -10.52 -0.22
C LEU A 77 9.64 -11.01 1.08
N PRO A 78 9.44 -10.30 2.22
CA PRO A 78 8.68 -9.06 2.37
C PRO A 78 9.50 -7.77 2.10
N PHE A 79 10.81 -7.86 1.91
CA PHE A 79 11.72 -6.71 2.00
C PHE A 79 11.50 -5.66 0.92
N GLN A 80 11.17 -6.06 -0.32
CA GLN A 80 10.95 -5.16 -1.44
C GLN A 80 9.46 -4.83 -1.68
N ALA A 81 8.55 -5.22 -0.80
CA ALA A 81 7.11 -4.98 -0.95
C ALA A 81 6.75 -3.50 -1.17
N LYS A 82 7.37 -2.61 -0.40
CA LYS A 82 7.19 -1.16 -0.56
C LYS A 82 7.72 -0.66 -1.90
N ALA A 83 8.86 -1.17 -2.36
CA ALA A 83 9.43 -0.75 -3.65
C ALA A 83 8.52 -1.14 -4.81
N MET A 84 7.97 -2.36 -4.79
CA MET A 84 7.01 -2.86 -5.76
C MET A 84 5.77 -1.95 -5.89
N ILE A 85 5.15 -1.59 -4.75
CA ILE A 85 3.96 -0.74 -4.73
C ILE A 85 4.28 0.68 -5.20
N VAL A 86 5.45 1.21 -4.85
CA VAL A 86 5.89 2.52 -5.34
C VAL A 86 6.04 2.52 -6.86
N GLU A 87 6.57 1.46 -7.46
CA GLU A 87 6.68 1.34 -8.92
C GLU A 87 5.31 1.27 -9.60
N LEU A 88 4.35 0.56 -8.99
CA LEU A 88 2.97 0.52 -9.47
C LEU A 88 2.31 1.90 -9.42
N LEU A 89 2.53 2.66 -8.34
CA LEU A 89 2.02 4.03 -8.22
C LEU A 89 2.68 4.99 -9.21
N ILE A 90 3.97 4.81 -9.51
CA ILE A 90 4.66 5.61 -10.55
C ILE A 90 4.09 5.29 -11.93
N ALA A 91 3.87 4.02 -12.25
CA ALA A 91 3.27 3.61 -13.52
C ALA A 91 1.86 4.19 -13.68
N ALA A 92 1.04 4.11 -12.62
CA ALA A 92 -0.30 4.70 -12.62
C ALA A 92 -0.29 6.23 -12.73
N ALA A 93 0.61 6.92 -12.02
CA ALA A 93 0.73 8.38 -12.07
C ALA A 93 1.21 8.91 -13.43
N LYS A 94 1.88 8.07 -14.23
CA LYS A 94 2.38 8.41 -15.57
C LYS A 94 1.49 7.90 -16.70
N ASP A 95 0.34 7.31 -16.38
CA ASP A 95 -0.54 6.66 -17.36
C ASP A 95 0.23 5.66 -18.27
N ASP A 96 1.08 4.83 -17.67
CA ASP A 96 1.86 3.80 -18.37
C ASP A 96 1.29 2.39 -18.12
N PRO A 97 0.27 1.97 -18.89
CA PRO A 97 -0.35 0.66 -18.71
C PRO A 97 0.58 -0.50 -19.08
N GLN A 98 1.58 -0.27 -19.93
CA GLN A 98 2.54 -1.32 -20.28
C GLN A 98 3.45 -1.64 -19.10
N ARG A 99 3.98 -0.61 -18.43
CA ARG A 99 4.76 -0.79 -17.21
C ARG A 99 3.90 -1.38 -16.09
N MET A 100 2.65 -0.95 -15.98
CA MET A 100 1.72 -1.50 -15.00
C MET A 100 1.50 -3.00 -15.21
N ASN A 101 1.28 -3.45 -16.45
CA ASN A 101 1.12 -4.87 -16.77
C ASN A 101 2.37 -5.73 -16.43
N GLN A 102 3.57 -5.15 -16.41
CA GLN A 102 4.78 -5.85 -15.95
C GLN A 102 4.82 -6.04 -14.43
N LEU A 103 4.08 -5.21 -13.69
CA LEU A 103 4.02 -5.23 -12.22
C LEU A 103 2.80 -6.03 -11.71
N LEU A 104 1.93 -6.46 -12.62
CA LEU A 104 0.72 -7.20 -12.31
C LEU A 104 0.91 -8.68 -12.70
N SER A 105 0.32 -9.60 -11.93
CA SER A 105 0.26 -11.01 -12.35
C SER A 105 -0.62 -11.19 -13.59
N ASP A 106 -0.45 -12.28 -14.33
CA ASP A 106 -1.28 -12.64 -15.50
C ASP A 106 -2.79 -12.72 -15.17
N HIS A 107 -3.11 -12.98 -13.89
CA HIS A 107 -4.47 -13.10 -13.37
C HIS A 107 -4.84 -12.01 -12.38
N ALA A 108 -4.17 -10.85 -12.48
CA ALA A 108 -4.37 -9.77 -11.53
C ALA A 108 -5.82 -9.29 -11.57
N ARG A 109 -6.39 -9.07 -10.39
CA ARG A 109 -7.77 -8.62 -10.23
C ARG A 109 -7.84 -7.36 -9.39
N TRP A 110 -8.99 -6.70 -9.46
CA TRP A 110 -9.27 -5.56 -8.60
C TRP A 110 -10.73 -5.53 -8.19
N GLY A 111 -11.03 -4.82 -7.10
CA GLY A 111 -12.36 -4.76 -6.52
C GLY A 111 -12.38 -4.11 -5.14
N LEU A 112 -13.32 -4.51 -4.29
CA LEU A 112 -13.45 -3.95 -2.94
C LEU A 112 -12.22 -4.29 -2.05
N PRO A 113 -11.78 -3.38 -1.18
CA PRO A 113 -10.66 -3.63 -0.29
C PRO A 113 -11.03 -4.75 0.70
N ASP A 114 -10.20 -5.78 0.71
CA ASP A 114 -10.59 -7.18 0.79
C ASP A 114 -11.39 -7.65 2.04
N ARG A 115 -12.21 -8.69 1.86
CA ARG A 115 -12.46 -9.79 2.84
C ARG A 115 -12.53 -11.21 2.22
N ARG A 116 -12.39 -11.33 0.90
CA ARG A 116 -11.65 -12.36 0.10
C ARG A 116 -12.03 -12.31 -1.40
N GLU A 117 -11.94 -11.14 -2.01
CA GLU A 117 -12.11 -10.87 -3.44
C GLU A 117 -13.54 -10.96 -3.97
N LEU A 118 -14.53 -10.59 -3.15
CA LEU A 118 -15.93 -10.47 -3.60
C LEU A 118 -16.04 -9.42 -4.70
N ARG A 119 -16.67 -9.83 -5.82
CA ARG A 119 -16.83 -9.02 -7.04
C ARG A 119 -15.50 -8.56 -7.66
N ALA A 120 -14.40 -9.23 -7.34
CA ALA A 120 -13.13 -8.97 -8.00
C ALA A 120 -13.24 -9.28 -9.49
N ARG A 121 -12.78 -8.34 -10.31
CA ARG A 121 -12.76 -8.44 -11.77
C ARG A 121 -11.33 -8.39 -12.29
N PRO A 122 -11.03 -9.04 -13.42
CA PRO A 122 -9.69 -8.99 -14.01
C PRO A 122 -9.29 -7.53 -14.27
N ILE A 123 -8.02 -7.19 -13.99
CA ILE A 123 -7.46 -5.89 -14.36
C ILE A 123 -7.34 -5.81 -15.88
N ALA A 124 -6.77 -6.85 -16.51
CA ALA A 124 -6.68 -6.96 -17.97
C ALA A 124 -7.56 -8.12 -18.47
N HIS A 125 -8.32 -7.89 -19.54
CA HIS A 125 -9.16 -8.91 -20.19
C HIS A 125 -9.28 -8.63 -21.70
N ASP A 126 -9.90 -9.53 -22.48
CA ASP A 126 -9.91 -9.46 -23.95
C ASP A 126 -10.46 -8.14 -24.54
N GLY A 127 -11.38 -7.48 -23.80
CA GLY A 127 -11.98 -6.19 -24.18
C GLY A 127 -11.23 -4.96 -23.64
N ASP A 128 -10.31 -5.15 -22.70
CA ASP A 128 -9.45 -4.13 -22.12
C ASP A 128 -8.08 -4.75 -21.76
N PRO A 129 -7.23 -5.02 -22.76
CA PRO A 129 -5.96 -5.73 -22.56
C PRO A 129 -4.93 -4.90 -21.77
N LEU A 130 -5.17 -3.60 -21.62
CA LEU A 130 -4.28 -2.66 -20.93
C LEU A 130 -4.82 -2.25 -19.56
N GLY A 131 -6.00 -2.75 -19.17
CA GLY A 131 -6.63 -2.45 -17.89
C GLY A 131 -6.88 -0.95 -17.68
N LEU A 132 -7.36 -0.26 -18.72
CA LEU A 132 -7.69 1.16 -18.65
C LEU A 132 -8.86 1.44 -17.72
N GLU A 133 -9.84 0.54 -17.64
CA GLU A 133 -10.94 0.66 -16.69
C GLU A 133 -10.41 0.65 -15.25
N PHE A 134 -9.51 -0.29 -14.95
CA PHE A 134 -8.82 -0.34 -13.67
C PHE A 134 -8.03 0.94 -13.40
N LEU A 135 -7.25 1.41 -14.38
CA LEU A 135 -6.40 2.60 -14.22
C LEU A 135 -7.22 3.86 -13.94
N GLU A 136 -8.34 4.05 -14.63
CA GLU A 136 -9.26 5.17 -14.38
C GLU A 136 -9.85 5.10 -12.96
N ALA A 137 -10.39 3.94 -12.58
CA ALA A 137 -10.96 3.76 -11.25
C ALA A 137 -9.92 3.91 -10.13
N PHE A 138 -8.70 3.41 -10.35
CA PHE A 138 -7.59 3.51 -9.42
C PHE A 138 -7.13 4.96 -9.24
N ARG A 139 -7.06 5.74 -10.33
CA ARG A 139 -6.77 7.19 -10.25
C ARG A 139 -7.83 7.94 -9.47
N GLN A 140 -9.10 7.66 -9.74
CA GLN A 140 -10.21 8.25 -8.99
C GLN A 140 -10.13 7.92 -7.50
N ALA A 141 -9.79 6.67 -7.15
CA ALA A 141 -9.57 6.25 -5.77
C ALA A 141 -8.38 6.97 -5.13
N ALA A 142 -7.21 6.93 -5.76
CA ALA A 142 -5.98 7.52 -5.26
C ALA A 142 -6.03 9.05 -5.15
N SER A 143 -6.86 9.74 -5.94
CA SER A 143 -7.08 11.19 -5.84
C SER A 143 -7.63 11.63 -4.47
N ARG A 144 -8.28 10.71 -3.74
CA ARG A 144 -8.85 10.95 -2.40
C ARG A 144 -7.83 10.82 -1.27
N PHE A 145 -6.65 10.31 -1.59
CA PHE A 145 -5.54 10.14 -0.67
C PHE A 145 -4.62 11.35 -0.78
N GLY A 146 -4.21 11.90 0.36
CA GLY A 146 -3.19 12.94 0.38
C GLY A 146 -1.79 12.38 0.05
N ALA A 147 -0.89 13.24 -0.38
CA ALA A 147 0.52 12.91 -0.68
C ALA A 147 1.25 12.22 0.48
N LYS A 148 0.83 12.48 1.73
CA LYS A 148 1.40 11.91 2.96
C LYS A 148 0.51 10.83 3.59
N SER A 149 -0.32 10.16 2.80
CA SER A 149 -1.20 9.09 3.31
C SER A 149 -0.39 7.97 3.96
N ALA A 150 -0.94 7.39 5.02
CA ALA A 150 -0.25 6.37 5.80
C ALA A 150 -0.12 5.08 4.98
N PHE A 151 1.11 4.64 4.75
CA PHE A 151 1.43 3.36 4.14
C PHE A 151 1.78 2.34 5.21
N SER A 152 1.20 1.16 5.14
CA SER A 152 1.48 0.06 6.07
C SER A 152 1.53 -1.27 5.31
N CYS A 153 2.46 -2.15 5.69
CA CYS A 153 2.43 -3.54 5.28
C CYS A 153 2.18 -4.39 6.52
N ALA A 154 1.27 -5.36 6.43
CA ALA A 154 0.93 -6.21 7.57
C ALA A 154 2.19 -6.96 8.05
N PRO A 155 2.56 -6.85 9.33
CA PRO A 155 3.72 -7.56 9.83
C PRO A 155 3.49 -9.07 9.73
N LEU A 156 4.42 -9.76 9.06
CA LEU A 156 4.40 -11.21 9.00
C LEU A 156 4.84 -11.78 10.35
N GLN A 157 4.15 -12.83 10.80
CA GLN A 157 4.58 -13.57 11.99
C GLN A 157 5.99 -14.16 11.76
N PRO A 158 6.79 -14.35 12.82
CA PRO A 158 8.08 -15.03 12.70
C PRO A 158 7.95 -16.36 11.94
N GLY A 159 8.83 -16.59 10.97
CA GLY A 159 8.79 -17.77 10.08
C GLY A 159 7.94 -17.62 8.81
N TRP A 160 6.94 -16.73 8.80
CA TRP A 160 6.12 -16.51 7.60
C TRP A 160 6.82 -15.68 6.53
N GLN A 161 7.89 -14.99 6.89
CA GLN A 161 8.74 -14.27 5.94
C GLN A 161 9.28 -15.22 4.85
N MET A 162 9.63 -16.46 5.22
CA MET A 162 10.06 -17.48 4.26
C MET A 162 8.92 -17.96 3.36
N LEU A 163 7.69 -18.03 3.89
CA LEU A 163 6.52 -18.38 3.08
C LEU A 163 6.18 -17.28 2.08
N ALA A 164 6.27 -16.01 2.48
CA ALA A 164 6.12 -14.89 1.55
C ALA A 164 7.22 -14.85 0.50
N ALA A 165 8.49 -15.06 0.90
CA ALA A 165 9.63 -15.10 -0.01
C ALA A 165 9.53 -16.21 -1.07
N THR A 166 8.86 -17.32 -0.75
CA THR A 166 8.67 -18.47 -1.66
C THR A 166 7.34 -18.44 -2.42
N GLY A 167 6.49 -17.43 -2.18
CA GLY A 167 5.15 -17.33 -2.76
C GLY A 167 4.10 -18.26 -2.15
N ALA A 168 4.44 -18.98 -1.07
CA ALA A 168 3.50 -19.84 -0.36
C ALA A 168 2.41 -19.07 0.38
N GLU A 169 2.70 -17.82 0.79
CA GLU A 169 1.74 -16.90 1.40
C GLU A 169 1.83 -15.52 0.72
N PRO A 170 0.69 -14.85 0.45
CA PRO A 170 0.71 -13.49 -0.07
C PRO A 170 1.15 -12.50 1.01
N MET A 171 1.68 -11.35 0.59
CA MET A 171 1.90 -10.20 1.46
C MET A 171 0.88 -9.10 1.17
N TRP A 172 0.29 -8.54 2.22
CA TRP A 172 -0.65 -7.44 2.11
C TRP A 172 -0.04 -6.12 2.58
N CYS A 173 -0.23 -5.09 1.76
CA CYS A 173 0.09 -3.71 2.11
C CYS A 173 -1.09 -2.80 1.78
N SER A 174 -1.15 -1.63 2.39
CA SER A 174 -2.25 -0.69 2.17
C SER A 174 -1.86 0.76 2.38
N TYR A 175 -2.56 1.65 1.68
CA TYR A 175 -2.71 3.05 2.07
C TYR A 175 -4.05 3.27 2.76
N THR A 176 -4.06 4.08 3.81
CA THR A 176 -5.29 4.52 4.48
C THR A 176 -5.43 6.03 4.37
N SER A 177 -6.65 6.50 4.08
CA SER A 177 -6.96 7.93 4.01
C SER A 177 -6.86 8.58 5.40
N ALA A 178 -6.67 9.91 5.45
CA ALA A 178 -6.49 10.61 6.72
C ALA A 178 -7.69 10.50 7.69
N ASP A 179 -8.89 10.28 7.14
CA ASP A 179 -10.14 10.07 7.87
C ASP A 179 -10.51 8.59 8.08
N ASN A 180 -9.68 7.66 7.59
CA ASN A 180 -9.89 6.20 7.66
C ASN A 180 -11.18 5.69 6.99
N LEU A 181 -11.78 6.47 6.09
CA LEU A 181 -12.97 6.05 5.33
C LEU A 181 -12.63 5.38 4.00
N ASP A 182 -11.41 5.55 3.50
CA ASP A 182 -10.91 4.92 2.29
C ASP A 182 -9.62 4.14 2.56
N ILE A 183 -9.46 3.05 1.84
CA ILE A 183 -8.28 2.19 1.86
C ILE A 183 -7.98 1.72 0.44
N ILE A 184 -6.70 1.68 0.09
CA ILE A 184 -6.18 1.00 -1.09
C ILE A 184 -5.31 -0.14 -0.59
N GLY A 185 -5.71 -1.39 -0.84
CA GLY A 185 -4.97 -2.60 -0.48
C GLY A 185 -4.27 -3.21 -1.70
N PHE A 186 -3.09 -3.78 -1.46
CA PHE A 186 -2.30 -4.50 -2.46
C PHE A 186 -1.97 -5.88 -1.94
N ARG A 187 -2.25 -6.91 -2.75
CA ARG A 187 -1.82 -8.28 -2.54
C ARG A 187 -0.63 -8.58 -3.43
N LEU A 188 0.52 -8.77 -2.81
CA LEU A 188 1.74 -9.16 -3.48
C LEU A 188 1.94 -10.66 -3.35
N ILE A 189 2.32 -11.30 -4.45
CA ILE A 189 2.65 -12.74 -4.51
C ILE A 189 3.99 -12.93 -5.20
N VAL A 190 4.53 -14.14 -5.12
CA VAL A 190 5.64 -14.57 -5.97
C VAL A 190 5.08 -15.49 -7.05
N GLU A 191 5.12 -15.04 -8.31
CA GLU A 191 4.69 -15.80 -9.48
C GLU A 191 5.90 -16.05 -10.36
N LYS A 192 6.16 -17.32 -10.72
CA LYS A 192 7.32 -17.71 -11.55
C LYS A 192 8.69 -17.21 -11.03
N GLY A 193 8.79 -16.94 -9.73
CA GLY A 193 10.01 -16.43 -9.10
C GLY A 193 10.10 -14.90 -9.02
N GLU A 194 9.12 -14.18 -9.57
CA GLU A 194 9.06 -12.72 -9.57
C GLU A 194 8.00 -12.21 -8.60
N VAL A 195 8.26 -11.06 -7.97
CA VAL A 195 7.29 -10.41 -7.10
C VAL A 195 6.33 -9.59 -7.95
N VAL A 196 5.05 -9.99 -7.95
CA VAL A 196 3.98 -9.34 -8.73
C VAL A 196 2.81 -8.92 -7.84
N THR A 197 2.02 -7.96 -8.30
CA THR A 197 0.76 -7.57 -7.66
C THR A 197 -0.39 -8.34 -8.30
N ASP A 198 -1.07 -9.15 -7.52
CA ASP A 198 -2.15 -10.03 -8.01
C ASP A 198 -3.54 -9.54 -7.61
N TYR A 199 -3.63 -8.68 -6.59
CA TYR A 199 -4.88 -8.00 -6.29
C TYR A 199 -4.67 -6.55 -5.84
N VAL A 200 -5.54 -5.67 -6.34
CA VAL A 200 -5.62 -4.27 -5.89
C VAL A 200 -7.05 -3.96 -5.45
N GLY A 201 -7.24 -3.69 -4.16
CA GLY A 201 -8.54 -3.44 -3.57
C GLY A 201 -8.76 -1.97 -3.21
N PHE A 202 -9.82 -1.34 -3.70
CA PHE A 202 -10.22 0.02 -3.32
C PHE A 202 -11.71 0.26 -3.57
N PHE A 203 -12.26 1.30 -2.97
CA PHE A 203 -13.63 1.71 -3.26
C PHE A 203 -13.64 2.63 -4.50
N GLU A 204 -14.47 2.35 -5.51
CA GLU A 204 -14.61 3.26 -6.66
C GLU A 204 -15.13 4.63 -6.20
N GLN A 205 -16.20 4.60 -5.39
CA GLN A 205 -16.79 5.78 -4.77
C GLN A 205 -16.36 5.90 -3.31
N ARG A 206 -16.15 7.13 -2.83
CA ARG A 206 -15.85 7.39 -1.41
C ARG A 206 -16.99 6.92 -0.53
N GLN A 207 -16.64 6.20 0.52
CA GLN A 207 -17.65 5.73 1.47
C GLN A 207 -17.95 6.82 2.49
N PRO A 208 -19.23 7.19 2.70
CA PRO A 208 -19.60 8.20 3.69
C PRO A 208 -19.49 7.66 5.13
N VAL A 209 -19.45 6.33 5.29
CA VAL A 209 -19.42 5.63 6.58
C VAL A 209 -18.56 4.37 6.47
N ALA A 210 -18.09 3.86 7.60
CA ALA A 210 -17.38 2.58 7.65
C ALA A 210 -18.26 1.45 7.10
N ILE A 211 -17.77 0.74 6.08
CA ILE A 211 -18.51 -0.34 5.43
C ILE A 211 -18.20 -1.69 6.07
N ARG A 212 -19.27 -2.45 6.35
CA ARG A 212 -19.19 -3.90 6.57
C ARG A 212 -19.94 -4.57 5.44
N VAL A 213 -19.23 -5.37 4.66
CA VAL A 213 -19.82 -6.15 3.57
C VAL A 213 -20.61 -7.31 4.21
N PRO A 214 -21.96 -7.37 4.08
CA PRO A 214 -22.79 -8.35 4.79
C PRO A 214 -22.46 -9.80 4.42
N ASP A 215 -22.06 -10.03 3.17
CA ASP A 215 -21.74 -11.36 2.62
C ASP A 215 -20.24 -11.72 2.71
N ALA A 216 -19.45 -10.97 3.47
CA ALA A 216 -18.01 -11.19 3.59
C ALA A 216 -17.61 -12.54 4.24
N GLY A 217 -18.57 -13.27 4.80
CA GLY A 217 -18.28 -14.43 5.64
C GLY A 217 -17.51 -14.05 6.91
N HIS A 218 -17.22 -15.04 7.75
CA HIS A 218 -16.22 -14.86 8.79
C HIS A 218 -14.84 -14.77 8.15
N PRO A 219 -13.94 -13.88 8.62
CA PRO A 219 -12.56 -13.93 8.17
C PRO A 219 -12.05 -15.36 8.40
N PRO A 220 -11.26 -15.91 7.46
CA PRO A 220 -10.61 -17.19 7.69
C PRO A 220 -9.90 -17.22 9.03
N ASN A 221 -9.75 -18.41 9.59
CA ASN A 221 -8.75 -18.59 10.62
C ASN A 221 -7.40 -18.14 10.04
N LEU A 222 -6.82 -17.10 10.64
CA LEU A 222 -5.49 -16.56 10.33
C LEU A 222 -4.37 -17.58 10.59
N THR A 223 -4.70 -18.74 11.17
CA THR A 223 -3.79 -19.86 11.21
C THR A 223 -3.84 -20.57 9.86
N PRO A 224 -2.77 -20.50 9.04
CA PRO A 224 -2.69 -21.31 7.86
C PRO A 224 -2.83 -22.75 8.32
N TYR A 225 -3.67 -23.51 7.63
CA TYR A 225 -3.42 -24.93 7.54
C TYR A 225 -2.01 -25.02 6.99
N VAL A 226 -1.03 -25.28 7.86
CA VAL A 226 0.13 -26.05 7.44
C VAL A 226 -0.53 -27.26 6.79
N LYS A 227 -0.65 -27.25 5.46
CA LYS A 227 -0.83 -28.49 4.72
C LYS A 227 0.40 -29.23 5.15
N MET A 228 0.28 -30.06 6.20
CA MET A 228 1.36 -30.91 6.63
C MET A 228 1.85 -31.52 5.33
N PRO A 229 3.11 -31.28 4.95
CA PRO A 229 3.62 -31.79 3.69
C PRO A 229 3.19 -33.23 3.66
N VAL A 230 2.42 -33.63 2.64
CA VAL A 230 1.83 -34.97 2.53
C VAL A 230 2.90 -35.89 3.02
N SER A 231 2.66 -36.43 4.21
CA SER A 231 3.72 -36.96 5.06
C SER A 231 4.61 -37.77 4.15
N LEU A 232 5.90 -37.42 4.07
CA LEU A 232 6.92 -38.45 3.93
C LEU A 232 6.48 -39.47 4.95
N SER A 233 5.79 -40.51 4.48
CA SER A 233 5.14 -41.48 5.32
C SER A 233 6.27 -41.98 6.19
N LEU A 234 6.24 -41.59 7.48
CA LEU A 234 7.03 -42.26 8.50
C LEU A 234 6.83 -43.73 8.19
N PRO A 235 7.90 -44.47 7.82
CA PRO A 235 7.77 -45.86 7.42
C PRO A 235 6.87 -46.50 8.47
N GLN A 236 5.75 -47.09 8.03
CA GLN A 236 4.85 -47.80 8.93
C GLN A 236 5.76 -48.67 9.79
N LEU A 237 5.85 -48.37 11.09
CA LEU A 237 6.50 -49.25 12.03
C LEU A 237 5.77 -50.58 11.83
N MET A 238 6.48 -51.53 11.24
CA MET A 238 5.97 -52.86 11.04
C MET A 238 5.51 -53.37 12.42
N PRO A 239 4.37 -54.07 12.51
CA PRO A 239 3.81 -54.53 13.79
C PRO A 239 4.65 -55.64 14.45
N ASP A 240 5.81 -55.97 13.90
CA ASP A 240 6.71 -57.05 14.33
C ASP A 240 7.71 -56.63 15.43
N GLY A 241 7.55 -55.44 16.03
CA GLY A 241 8.29 -55.04 17.23
C GLY A 241 9.81 -55.00 17.05
N SER A 242 10.29 -55.11 15.81
CA SER A 242 11.69 -55.14 15.46
C SER A 242 12.10 -53.72 15.10
N ASN A 243 12.16 -52.86 16.12
CA ASN A 243 12.83 -51.57 15.96
C ASN A 243 14.24 -51.86 15.43
N PRO A 244 14.65 -51.34 14.26
CA PRO A 244 16.05 -51.33 13.94
C PRO A 244 16.73 -50.59 15.09
N VAL A 245 17.69 -51.26 15.73
CA VAL A 245 18.59 -50.62 16.69
C VAL A 245 19.28 -49.52 15.89
N ILE A 246 18.75 -48.30 15.98
CA ILE A 246 19.47 -47.10 15.56
C ILE A 246 20.61 -47.03 16.56
N GLU A 247 21.75 -47.62 16.20
CA GLU A 247 22.99 -47.43 16.91
C GLU A 247 23.16 -45.92 17.08
N LYS A 248 23.08 -45.49 18.33
CA LYS A 248 23.22 -44.10 18.72
C LYS A 248 24.61 -43.68 18.26
N LYS A 249 24.68 -43.03 17.09
CA LYS A 249 25.93 -42.52 16.53
C LYS A 249 26.63 -41.74 17.65
N PRO A 250 27.88 -42.06 18.00
CA PRO A 250 28.59 -41.41 19.09
C PRO A 250 28.47 -39.90 18.89
N ALA A 251 28.11 -39.18 19.96
CA ALA A 251 28.06 -37.73 19.92
C ALA A 251 29.39 -37.22 19.35
N PRO A 252 29.36 -36.35 18.31
CA PRO A 252 30.58 -35.78 17.77
C PRO A 252 31.34 -35.12 18.92
N ALA A 253 32.64 -35.44 19.00
CA ALA A 253 33.52 -34.87 20.02
C ALA A 253 33.39 -33.33 19.99
N PRO A 254 33.39 -32.68 21.16
CA PRO A 254 33.29 -31.22 21.24
C PRO A 254 34.36 -30.61 20.32
N ALA A 255 33.92 -29.72 19.44
CA ALA A 255 34.82 -28.99 18.55
C ALA A 255 35.89 -28.28 19.42
N PRO A 256 37.17 -28.31 19.01
CA PRO A 256 38.23 -27.60 19.72
C PRO A 256 37.84 -26.13 19.86
N ALA A 257 38.09 -25.58 21.06
CA ALA A 257 37.83 -24.17 21.34
C ALA A 257 38.50 -23.30 20.26
N PRO A 258 37.78 -22.29 19.72
CA PRO A 258 38.35 -21.40 18.72
C PRO A 258 39.64 -20.77 19.27
N GLU A 259 40.70 -20.81 18.45
CA GLU A 259 41.94 -20.11 18.76
C GLU A 259 41.64 -18.62 18.95
N PRO A 260 42.31 -17.95 19.90
CA PRO A 260 42.11 -16.53 20.14
C PRO A 260 42.38 -15.75 18.85
N GLU A 261 41.40 -14.95 18.44
CA GLU A 261 41.56 -14.03 17.32
C GLU A 261 42.77 -13.11 17.57
N PRO A 262 43.62 -12.88 16.55
CA PRO A 262 44.76 -11.99 16.68
C PRO A 262 44.29 -10.57 17.03
N GLU A 263 44.98 -9.94 17.99
CA GLU A 263 44.74 -8.55 18.38
C GLU A 263 44.75 -7.64 17.14
N PRO A 264 43.80 -6.71 17.02
CA PRO A 264 43.73 -5.79 15.90
C PRO A 264 45.00 -4.94 15.84
N GLU A 265 45.65 -4.93 14.67
CA GLU A 265 46.73 -4.01 14.37
C GLU A 265 46.26 -2.55 14.55
N PRO A 266 47.11 -1.67 15.09
CA PRO A 266 46.76 -0.27 15.33
C PRO A 266 46.43 0.44 14.02
N GLU A 267 45.27 1.12 13.98
CA GLU A 267 44.86 1.97 12.87
C GLU A 267 45.92 3.07 12.62
N PRO A 268 46.26 3.34 11.35
CA PRO A 268 47.19 4.39 10.99
C PRO A 268 46.63 5.77 11.36
N GLU A 269 47.43 6.55 12.09
CA GLU A 269 47.14 7.93 12.47
C GLU A 269 46.86 8.80 11.23
N ASP A 270 45.73 9.51 11.27
CA ASP A 270 45.26 10.44 10.25
C ASP A 270 46.32 11.49 9.91
N ALA A 271 46.68 11.55 8.62
CA ALA A 271 47.48 12.63 8.08
C ALA A 271 46.69 13.96 8.13
N PRO A 272 47.34 15.09 8.50
CA PRO A 272 46.67 16.38 8.61
C PRO A 272 46.20 16.90 7.24
N ILE A 273 44.91 17.21 7.16
CA ILE A 273 44.27 17.88 6.02
C ILE A 273 44.84 19.32 5.91
N PRO A 274 45.34 19.75 4.74
CA PRO A 274 45.77 21.13 4.52
C PRO A 274 44.60 22.11 4.57
N VAL A 275 44.71 23.11 5.44
CA VAL A 275 43.79 24.25 5.52
C VAL A 275 44.10 25.21 4.37
N GLU A 276 43.15 25.42 3.47
CA GLU A 276 43.23 26.51 2.48
C GLU A 276 42.98 27.87 3.16
N PRO A 277 43.77 28.91 2.84
CA PRO A 277 43.71 30.19 3.51
C PRO A 277 42.59 31.12 2.99
N ASP A 278 41.97 31.80 3.95
CA ASP A 278 41.10 32.98 3.81
C ASP A 278 41.61 33.99 2.77
N ALA A 279 40.82 34.21 1.71
CA ALA A 279 40.99 35.35 0.83
C ALA A 279 40.28 36.57 1.42
N ALA A 280 41.09 37.60 1.64
CA ALA A 280 40.82 38.80 2.38
C ALA A 280 39.72 39.71 1.78
N LYS A 281 39.07 40.40 2.71
CA LYS A 281 38.33 41.65 2.56
C LYS A 281 39.06 42.68 1.69
N GLN A 282 38.28 43.45 0.93
CA GLN A 282 38.65 44.81 0.54
C GLN A 282 37.45 45.76 0.79
N PRO A 283 37.67 46.94 1.41
CA PRO A 283 36.60 47.82 1.92
C PRO A 283 36.28 49.04 1.03
N ASP A 284 35.04 49.51 1.21
CA ASP A 284 34.47 50.86 1.26
C ASP A 284 35.09 52.05 0.50
N ASP A 285 34.23 52.69 -0.30
CA ASP A 285 34.01 54.14 -0.39
C ASP A 285 32.69 54.35 -1.18
N ALA A 286 31.85 55.37 -1.04
CA ALA A 286 31.49 56.37 -0.03
C ALA A 286 30.43 57.27 -0.73
N ALA A 287 29.27 57.46 -0.08
CA ALA A 287 28.36 58.63 -0.14
C ALA A 287 28.00 59.31 -1.49
N ALA A 288 26.71 59.41 -1.82
CA ALA A 288 25.90 60.61 -1.52
C ALA A 288 24.54 60.66 -2.28
N GLU A 289 23.53 61.18 -1.56
CA GLU A 289 22.35 61.94 -2.02
C GLU A 289 21.12 61.26 -2.68
N LYS A 290 20.06 61.20 -1.87
CA LYS A 290 18.60 61.35 -2.13
C LYS A 290 18.26 62.48 -3.16
N PRO A 291 17.01 62.69 -3.68
CA PRO A 291 15.71 62.10 -3.28
C PRO A 291 14.61 61.85 -4.38
N ALA A 292 13.58 61.08 -3.98
CA ALA A 292 12.12 61.25 -4.22
C ALA A 292 11.43 61.08 -5.61
N LYS A 293 10.15 60.66 -5.49
CA LYS A 293 9.03 60.52 -6.45
C LYS A 293 8.98 59.17 -7.20
N ALA A 294 7.85 58.50 -7.41
CA ALA A 294 6.45 58.56 -6.98
C ALA A 294 5.81 57.25 -7.49
N PRO A 295 4.69 56.76 -6.92
CA PRO A 295 4.07 55.50 -7.33
C PRO A 295 3.19 55.67 -8.59
N ALA A 296 3.37 54.81 -9.59
CA ALA A 296 2.43 54.62 -10.70
C ALA A 296 1.66 53.32 -10.42
N LYS A 297 0.42 53.43 -9.91
CA LYS A 297 -0.85 53.36 -10.66
C LYS A 297 -1.18 51.97 -11.22
N GLN A 298 -2.04 51.27 -10.48
CA GLN A 298 -3.10 50.41 -11.03
C GLN A 298 -3.88 51.16 -12.12
N PRO A 299 -4.39 50.44 -13.12
CA PRO A 299 -5.68 50.73 -13.72
C PRO A 299 -6.70 49.72 -13.20
N ASP A 300 -7.55 50.18 -12.27
CA ASP A 300 -8.95 49.80 -12.28
C ASP A 300 -9.59 50.62 -13.41
N ASP A 301 -10.26 49.95 -14.35
CA ASP A 301 -11.27 50.62 -15.16
C ASP A 301 -12.54 49.76 -15.20
N GLU A 302 -13.57 50.38 -14.67
CA GLU A 302 -14.94 49.95 -14.48
C GLU A 302 -15.75 50.62 -15.58
N SER A 303 -16.42 49.88 -16.46
CA SER A 303 -17.84 50.11 -16.77
C SER A 303 -18.33 49.42 -18.03
N ALA A 304 -19.51 48.82 -17.85
CA ALA A 304 -20.64 48.73 -18.78
C ALA A 304 -20.44 48.05 -20.14
N GLU A 305 -21.12 46.91 -20.35
CA GLU A 305 -22.37 46.92 -21.11
C GLU A 305 -23.14 45.60 -20.97
N LYS A 306 -24.43 45.72 -20.68
CA LYS A 306 -25.42 44.65 -20.73
C LYS A 306 -26.01 44.68 -22.15
N PRO A 307 -26.24 43.52 -22.79
CA PRO A 307 -27.62 43.27 -23.19
C PRO A 307 -28.08 41.83 -22.97
N ALA A 308 -29.35 41.75 -22.55
CA ALA A 308 -30.14 40.55 -22.49
C ALA A 308 -30.27 39.87 -23.86
N LYS A 309 -30.17 38.54 -23.89
CA LYS A 309 -30.87 37.73 -24.91
C LYS A 309 -31.37 36.42 -24.31
N ALA A 310 -32.58 36.09 -24.73
CA ALA A 310 -33.53 35.17 -24.15
C ALA A 310 -33.12 33.68 -24.19
N PRO A 311 -33.68 32.83 -23.30
CA PRO A 311 -33.63 31.39 -23.47
C PRO A 311 -34.54 30.96 -24.63
N ALA A 312 -33.95 30.29 -25.62
CA ALA A 312 -34.71 29.58 -26.64
C ALA A 312 -35.44 28.40 -26.00
N LYS A 313 -36.77 28.39 -26.14
CA LYS A 313 -37.63 27.24 -25.90
C LYS A 313 -37.13 26.04 -26.69
N GLN A 314 -36.83 24.94 -26.01
CA GLN A 314 -36.88 23.61 -26.61
C GLN A 314 -38.36 23.29 -26.94
N PRO A 315 -38.66 22.80 -28.15
CA PRO A 315 -39.98 22.22 -28.43
C PRO A 315 -40.10 20.85 -27.76
N GLU A 316 -41.20 20.67 -27.02
CA GLU A 316 -41.68 19.39 -26.51
C GLU A 316 -41.85 18.40 -27.67
N ALA A 317 -41.11 17.30 -27.61
CA ALA A 317 -41.39 16.13 -28.44
C ALA A 317 -42.65 15.45 -27.89
N LYS A 318 -43.67 15.43 -28.73
CA LYS A 318 -44.91 14.65 -28.60
C LYS A 318 -44.55 13.15 -28.52
N PRO A 319 -45.11 12.37 -27.60
CA PRO A 319 -45.15 10.92 -27.75
C PRO A 319 -46.18 10.57 -28.81
N ASP A 320 -45.76 9.80 -29.80
CA ASP A 320 -46.66 9.13 -30.72
C ASP A 320 -47.51 8.12 -29.95
N ASP A 321 -48.80 8.23 -30.22
CA ASP A 321 -49.93 7.42 -29.77
C ASP A 321 -49.72 5.97 -30.24
N ALA A 322 -49.74 5.05 -29.29
CA ALA A 322 -49.84 3.62 -29.57
C ALA A 322 -51.29 3.33 -29.99
N GLY A 323 -51.45 2.70 -31.15
CA GLY A 323 -52.73 2.09 -31.51
C GLY A 323 -53.08 0.96 -30.55
N GLU A 324 -54.24 1.09 -29.90
CA GLU A 324 -55.40 0.17 -30.00
C GLU A 324 -56.61 0.75 -29.24
#